data_AF-A0AA50E0Y1-F1
#
_entry.id   AF-A0AA50E0Y1-F1
#
_cell.length_a   1.000
_cell.length_b   1.000
_cell.length_c   1.000
_cell.angle_alpha   90.00
_cell.angle_beta   90.00
_cell.angle_gamma   90.00
#
_symmetry.space_group_name_H-M   'P 1'
#
loop_
_entity.id
_entity.type
_entity.pdbx_description
1 polymer ?
#
loop_
_entity_poly.entity_id
_entity_poly.type
_entity_poly.pdbx_seq_one_letter_code
_entity_poly.pdbx_strand_id
1 'polypeptide(L)' 'MTTEAALLNIAENLPDDLKIELLHYAEYLMNKSLNASKKPLAGSMKGTFILPLPEDFDTPLEEFEEYM' A
#
# COMPACT_ATOMS: atom_id res chain seq x y z
N MET A 1 -11.94 16.66 -17.06
CA MET A 1 -11.98 15.54 -18.03
C MET A 1 -12.07 14.25 -17.24
N THR A 2 -12.96 13.34 -17.60
CA THR A 2 -13.05 12.03 -16.95
C THR A 2 -11.85 11.17 -17.37
N THR A 3 -11.40 10.28 -16.48
CA THR A 3 -10.29 9.35 -16.76
C THR A 3 -10.58 8.46 -17.96
N GLU A 4 -11.84 8.08 -18.14
CA GLU A 4 -12.33 7.31 -19.29
C GLU A 4 -12.13 8.04 -20.63
N ALA A 5 -12.45 9.34 -20.70
CA ALA A 5 -12.26 10.13 -21.91
C ALA A 5 -10.78 10.30 -22.28
N ALA A 6 -9.89 10.40 -21.28
CA ALA A 6 -8.44 10.47 -21.50
C ALA A 6 -7.87 9.14 -22.02
N LEU A 7 -8.35 8.01 -21.50
CA LEU A 7 -7.92 6.67 -21.93
C LEU A 7 -8.33 6.39 -23.38
N LEU A 8 -9.55 6.76 -23.78
CA LEU A 8 -10.01 6.58 -25.16
C LEU A 8 -9.19 7.40 -26.16
N ASN A 9 -8.89 8.66 -25.84
CA ASN A 9 -8.06 9.51 -26.69
C ASN A 9 -6.64 8.93 -26.89
N ILE A 10 -6.05 8.39 -25.82
CA ILE A 10 -4.74 7.73 -25.90
C ILE A 10 -4.83 6.45 -26.74
N ALA A 11 -5.86 5.63 -26.54
CA ALA A 11 -6.05 4.39 -27.29
C ALA A 11 -6.28 4.61 -28.79
N GLU A 12 -6.96 5.69 -29.18
CA GLU A 12 -7.20 6.04 -30.59
C GLU A 12 -5.92 6.46 -31.33
N ASN A 13 -5.00 7.15 -30.66
CA ASN A 13 -3.76 7.64 -31.26
C ASN A 13 -2.62 6.60 -31.28
N LEU A 14 -2.81 5.42 -30.66
CA LEU A 14 -1.77 4.41 -30.52
C LEU A 14 -1.66 3.49 -31.76
N PRO A 15 -0.43 3.06 -32.13
CA PRO A 15 -0.22 1.95 -33.05
C PRO A 15 -0.82 0.64 -32.55
N ASP A 16 -1.19 -0.26 -33.47
CA ASP A 16 -1.89 -1.51 -33.12
C ASP A 16 -1.09 -2.44 -32.20
N ASP A 17 0.24 -2.48 -32.34
CA ASP A 17 1.13 -3.25 -31.45
C ASP A 17 0.99 -2.81 -29.97
N LEU A 18 0.91 -1.51 -29.73
CA LEU A 18 0.77 -0.95 -28.39
C LEU A 18 -0.64 -1.11 -27.82
N LYS A 19 -1.67 -1.22 -28.68
CA LYS A 19 -3.04 -1.55 -28.23
C LYS A 19 -3.11 -2.96 -27.66
N ILE A 20 -2.35 -3.90 -28.24
CA ILE A 20 -2.25 -5.28 -27.76
C ILE A 20 -1.59 -5.28 -26.37
N GLU A 21 -0.49 -4.54 -26.19
CA GLU A 21 0.16 -4.41 -24.87
C GLU A 21 -0.75 -3.75 -23.82
N LEU A 22 -1.48 -2.71 -24.20
CA LEU A 22 -2.46 -2.05 -23.33
C LEU A 22 -3.56 -3.03 -22.88
N LEU A 23 -4.05 -3.86 -23.80
CA LEU A 23 -5.05 -4.89 -23.52
C LEU A 23 -4.52 -5.93 -22.53
N HIS A 24 -3.32 -6.47 -22.78
CA HIS A 24 -2.67 -7.39 -21.83
C HIS A 24 -2.47 -6.76 -20.45
N TYR A 25 -2.10 -5.48 -20.40
CA TYR A 25 -1.92 -4.78 -19.13
C TYR A 25 -3.25 -4.54 -18.39
N ALA A 26 -4.33 -4.24 -19.12
CA ALA A 26 -5.66 -4.11 -18.55
C ALA A 26 -6.14 -5.44 -17.94
N GLU A 27 -5.94 -6.55 -18.65
CA GLU A 27 -6.24 -7.91 -18.14
C GLU A 27 -5.40 -8.25 -16.91
N TYR A 28 -4.12 -7.89 -16.91
CA TYR A 28 -3.25 -8.04 -15.75
C TYR A 28 -3.75 -7.24 -14.55
N LEU A 29 -4.15 -5.97 -14.73
CA LEU A 29 -4.66 -5.13 -13.65
C LEU A 29 -5.95 -5.71 -13.05
N MET A 30 -6.84 -6.24 -13.89
CA MET A 30 -8.06 -6.90 -13.44
C MET A 30 -7.73 -8.13 -12.59
N ASN A 31 -6.83 -8.99 -13.08
CA ASN A 31 -6.38 -10.18 -12.34
C ASN A 31 -5.64 -9.82 -11.05
N LYS A 32 -4.85 -8.75 -11.03
CA LYS A 32 -4.13 -8.27 -9.85
C LYS A 32 -5.08 -7.77 -8.77
N SER A 33 -6.16 -7.08 -9.15
CA SER A 33 -7.21 -6.66 -8.21
C SER A 33 -7.87 -7.86 -7.52
N LEU A 34 -8.18 -8.90 -8.29
CA LEU A 34 -8.79 -10.13 -7.79
C LEU A 34 -7.84 -10.97 -6.92
N ASN A 35 -6.54 -10.97 -7.27
CA ASN A 35 -5.51 -11.74 -6.60
C ASN A 35 -4.67 -10.92 -5.60
N ALA A 36 -5.17 -9.79 -5.11
CA ALA A 36 -4.51 -9.00 -4.09
C ALA A 36 -4.54 -9.74 -2.74
N SER A 37 -3.78 -10.83 -2.62
CA SER A 37 -3.54 -11.50 -1.35
C SER A 37 -2.91 -10.50 -0.40
N LYS A 38 -3.52 -10.28 0.76
CA LYS A 38 -2.96 -9.45 1.84
C LYS A 38 -1.53 -9.91 2.08
N LYS A 39 -0.55 -9.04 1.79
CA LYS A 39 0.85 -9.34 2.09
C LYS A 39 0.91 -9.70 3.58
N PRO A 40 1.42 -10.89 3.96
CA PRO A 40 1.58 -11.19 5.37
C PRO A 40 2.51 -10.15 5.95
N LEU A 41 2.04 -9.41 6.95
CA LEU A 41 2.90 -8.54 7.78
C LEU A 41 3.77 -9.46 8.65
N ALA A 42 4.79 -10.07 8.04
CA ALA A 42 5.82 -10.76 8.79
C ALA A 42 6.52 -9.71 9.69
N GLY A 43 6.57 -9.97 11.01
CA GLY A 43 7.20 -9.08 11.99
C GLY A 43 6.27 -8.16 12.78
N SER A 44 4.95 -8.17 12.54
CA SER A 44 4.00 -7.47 13.42
C SER A 44 3.53 -8.40 14.54
N MET A 45 4.24 -8.43 15.66
CA MET A 45 3.76 -9.00 16.93
C MET A 45 2.90 -7.99 17.72
N LYS A 46 2.38 -6.94 17.07
CA LYS A 46 1.55 -5.90 17.69
C LYS A 46 0.31 -6.56 18.31
N GLY A 47 0.25 -6.59 19.64
CA GLY A 47 -0.84 -7.20 20.41
C GLY A 47 -0.68 -8.70 20.71
N THR A 48 0.46 -9.33 20.39
CA THR A 48 0.69 -10.75 20.69
C THR A 48 1.19 -10.99 22.13
N PHE A 49 1.77 -9.97 22.76
CA PHE A 49 2.21 -10.04 24.15
C PHE A 49 1.81 -8.74 24.87
N ILE A 50 1.31 -8.91 26.09
CA ILE A 50 1.14 -7.82 27.05
C ILE A 50 2.45 -7.81 27.85
N LEU A 51 3.29 -6.80 27.65
CA LEU A 51 4.42 -6.58 28.55
C LEU A 51 3.81 -6.25 29.93
N PRO A 52 4.22 -6.93 31.02
CA PRO A 52 3.86 -6.51 32.38
C PRO A 52 4.66 -5.25 32.71
N LEU A 53 4.35 -4.17 32.01
CA LEU A 53 4.90 -2.86 32.28
C LEU A 53 4.20 -2.33 33.53
N PRO A 54 4.96 -1.71 34.44
CA PRO A 54 4.35 -0.96 35.52
C PRO A 54 3.58 0.25 34.96
N GLU A 55 2.56 0.72 35.69
CA GLU A 55 1.63 1.78 35.25
C GLU A 55 2.34 3.12 34.96
N ASP A 56 3.57 3.28 35.45
CA ASP A 56 4.42 4.45 35.29
C ASP A 56 5.44 4.34 34.14
N PHE A 57 5.43 3.26 33.35
CA PHE A 57 6.39 3.09 32.24
C PHE A 57 6.37 4.23 31.22
N ASP A 58 5.18 4.78 30.92
CA ASP A 58 5.00 5.88 29.98
C ASP A 58 5.27 7.27 30.63
N THR A 59 5.63 7.32 31.92
CA THR A 59 5.94 8.59 32.58
C THR A 59 7.34 9.06 32.21
N PRO A 60 7.54 10.37 31.96
CA PRO A 60 8.86 10.92 31.71
C PRO A 60 9.71 10.74 32.97
N LEU A 61 10.89 10.16 32.79
CA LEU A 61 11.88 10.09 33.85
C LEU A 61 12.47 11.50 34.03
N GLU A 62 12.26 12.11 35.20
CA GLU A 62 12.78 13.45 35.54
C GLU A 62 14.29 13.57 35.25
N GLU A 63 15.05 12.49 35.42
CA GLU A 63 16.48 12.40 35.14
C GLU A 63 16.85 12.56 33.65
N PHE A 64 15.89 12.40 32.73
CA PHE A 64 16.09 12.58 31.29
C PHE A 64 15.60 13.93 30.77
N GLU A 65 14.84 14.70 31.56
CA GLU A 65 14.48 16.08 31.19
C GLU A 65 15.69 17.01 31.19
N GLU A 66 16.69 16.76 32.04
CA GLU A 66 17.95 17.52 32.05
C GLU A 66 18.84 17.24 30.81
N TYR A 67 18.55 16.19 30.03
CA TYR A 67 19.33 15.79 28.85
C TYR A 67 18.63 16.04 27.50
N MET A 68 17.35 16.42 27.49
CA MET A 68 16.54 16.72 26.30
C MET A 68 16.35 18.23 26.11
#